data_AF-F9UIV9-F1
#
_entry.id   AF-F9UIV9-F1
#
_cell.length_a   1.000
_cell.length_b   1.000
_cell.length_c   1.000
_cell.angle_alpha   90.00
_cell.angle_beta   90.00
_cell.angle_gamma   90.00
#
_symmetry.space_group_name_H-M   'P 1'
#
loop_
_entity.id
_entity.type
_entity.pdbx_description
1 polymer ?
#
loop_
_entity_poly.entity_id
_entity_poly.type
_entity_poly.pdbx_seq_one_letter_code
_entity_poly.pdbx_strand_id
1 'polypeptide(L)'
;VTTRILADGAFFHPQRLPPPGSRRRVKQTPAYNLVARLRTHRDEVMRFVTDLRVPFDNNQAERDLRMPKLKQKVSGCFRSPEGAAAFATVRSYLSTLRKQSIDLYPALVMTFRGQPPMPHLP
;
A
#
# COMPACT_ATOMS: atom_id res chain seq x y z
N VAL A 1 -2.41 -24.49 -4.71
CA VAL A 1 -3.64 -24.09 -3.97
C VAL A 1 -4.19 -22.75 -4.45
N THR A 2 -3.40 -21.66 -4.47
CA THR A 2 -3.85 -20.31 -4.86
C THR A 2 -4.41 -20.19 -6.28
N THR A 3 -3.81 -20.86 -7.26
CA THR A 3 -4.23 -20.77 -8.67
C THR A 3 -5.62 -21.35 -8.91
N ARG A 4 -6.01 -22.39 -8.15
CA ARG A 4 -7.33 -23.01 -8.23
C ARG A 4 -8.41 -22.08 -7.71
N ILE A 5 -8.19 -21.46 -6.55
CA ILE A 5 -9.15 -20.52 -5.95
C ILE A 5 -9.42 -19.32 -6.88
N LEU A 6 -8.38 -18.79 -7.53
CA LEU A 6 -8.55 -17.69 -8.48
C LEU A 6 -9.26 -18.13 -9.77
N ALA A 7 -9.02 -19.36 -10.24
CA ALA A 7 -9.72 -19.93 -11.39
C ALA A 7 -11.22 -20.14 -11.09
N ASP A 8 -11.53 -20.74 -9.93
CA ASP A 8 -12.89 -20.93 -9.46
C ASP A 8 -13.60 -19.58 -9.28
N GLY A 9 -12.92 -18.60 -8.67
CA GLY A 9 -13.43 -17.24 -8.53
C GLY A 9 -13.71 -16.55 -9.87
N ALA A 10 -12.87 -16.76 -10.88
CA ALA A 10 -13.10 -16.22 -12.22
C ALA A 10 -14.26 -16.92 -12.95
N PHE A 11 -14.47 -18.21 -12.68
CA PHE A 11 -15.59 -18.98 -13.21
C PHE A 11 -16.93 -18.49 -12.63
N PHE A 12 -17.03 -18.33 -11.31
CA PHE A 12 -18.25 -17.85 -10.65
C PHE A 12 -18.53 -16.35 -10.86
N HIS A 13 -17.50 -15.57 -11.17
CA HIS A 13 -17.61 -14.14 -11.38
C HIS A 13 -16.98 -13.75 -12.72
N PRO A 14 -17.63 -14.08 -13.86
CA PRO A 14 -17.08 -13.78 -15.17
C PRO A 14 -17.13 -12.28 -15.49
N GLN A 15 -16.33 -11.87 -16.48
CA GLN A 15 -16.35 -10.52 -16.99
C GLN A 15 -17.72 -10.18 -17.60
N ARG A 16 -18.30 -9.05 -17.20
CA ARG A 16 -19.49 -8.49 -17.84
C ARG A 16 -19.11 -7.84 -19.16
N LEU A 17 -19.77 -8.27 -20.23
CA LEU A 17 -19.60 -7.72 -21.57
C LEU A 17 -20.58 -6.57 -21.81
N PRO A 18 -20.20 -5.56 -22.62
CA PRO A 18 -21.16 -4.57 -23.11
C PRO A 18 -22.24 -5.22 -23.99
N PRO A 19 -23.43 -4.60 -24.07
CA PRO A 19 -24.44 -5.00 -25.04
C PRO A 19 -23.85 -5.00 -26.46
N PRO A 20 -24.30 -5.89 -27.36
CA PRO A 20 -23.88 -5.90 -28.75
C PRO A 20 -24.01 -4.51 -29.39
N GLY A 21 -22.96 -4.05 -30.07
CA GLY A 21 -22.92 -2.73 -30.70
C GLY A 21 -22.48 -1.56 -29.80
N SER A 22 -22.30 -1.76 -28.50
CA SER A 22 -21.80 -0.73 -27.58
C SER A 22 -20.30 -0.85 -27.36
N ARG A 23 -19.57 0.26 -27.48
CA ARG A 23 -18.15 0.38 -27.08
C ARG A 23 -17.97 0.89 -25.64
N ARG A 24 -19.06 1.10 -24.89
CA ARG A 24 -18.99 1.66 -23.54
C ARG A 24 -18.42 0.63 -22.56
N ARG A 25 -17.60 1.09 -21.63
CA ARG A 25 -17.06 0.26 -20.55
C ARG A 25 -18.17 -0.13 -19.59
N VAL A 26 -18.35 -1.42 -19.35
CA VAL A 26 -19.32 -1.94 -18.37
C VAL A 26 -18.68 -2.04 -17.00
N LYS A 27 -19.41 -1.57 -15.97
CA LYS A 27 -19.03 -1.75 -14.57
C LYS A 27 -19.06 -3.23 -14.20
N GLN A 28 -17.91 -3.74 -13.77
CA GLN A 28 -17.74 -5.10 -13.30
C GLN A 28 -18.23 -5.26 -11.85
N THR A 29 -18.45 -6.50 -11.42
CA THR A 29 -18.81 -6.80 -10.03
C THR A 29 -17.61 -6.56 -9.08
N PRO A 30 -17.86 -6.28 -7.79
CA PRO A 30 -16.79 -6.24 -6.79
C PRO A 30 -15.96 -7.54 -6.76
N ALA A 31 -16.61 -8.69 -6.89
CA ALA A 31 -15.95 -9.99 -6.89
C ALA A 31 -15.03 -10.19 -8.10
N TYR A 32 -15.49 -9.86 -9.32
CA TYR A 32 -14.62 -9.88 -10.52
C TYR A 32 -13.41 -8.97 -10.34
N ASN A 33 -13.62 -7.73 -9.86
CA ASN A 33 -12.53 -6.78 -9.65
C ASN A 33 -11.51 -7.28 -8.64
N LEU A 34 -11.97 -7.95 -7.57
CA LEU A 34 -11.08 -8.57 -6.58
C LEU A 34 -10.26 -9.70 -7.20
N VAL A 35 -10.90 -10.66 -7.89
CA VAL A 35 -10.20 -11.78 -8.54
C VAL A 35 -9.20 -11.26 -9.58
N ALA A 36 -9.60 -10.30 -10.40
CA ALA A 36 -8.73 -9.68 -11.38
C ALA A 36 -7.51 -9.03 -10.72
N ARG A 37 -7.72 -8.27 -9.63
CA ARG A 37 -6.62 -7.61 -8.90
C ARG A 37 -5.68 -8.61 -8.24
N LEU A 38 -6.20 -9.66 -7.60
CA LEU A 38 -5.40 -10.72 -6.99
C LEU A 38 -4.60 -11.51 -8.03
N ARG A 39 -5.15 -11.68 -9.24
CA ARG A 39 -4.43 -12.32 -10.35
C ARG A 39 -3.31 -11.41 -10.88
N THR A 40 -3.60 -10.13 -11.09
CA THR A 40 -2.61 -9.16 -11.60
C THR A 40 -1.47 -8.95 -10.61
N HIS A 41 -1.76 -8.85 -9.32
CA HIS A 41 -0.76 -8.59 -8.27
C HIS A 41 -0.46 -9.84 -7.43
N ARG A 42 -0.46 -11.01 -8.07
CA ARG A 42 -0.34 -12.29 -7.37
C ARG A 42 0.95 -12.36 -6.55
N ASP A 43 2.05 -11.91 -7.13
CA ASP A 43 3.37 -12.07 -6.53
C ASP A 43 3.57 -11.10 -5.37
N GLU A 44 3.01 -9.90 -5.44
CA GLU A 44 3.01 -8.95 -4.33
C GLU A 44 2.09 -9.41 -3.19
N VAL A 45 0.90 -9.92 -3.50
CA VAL A 45 -0.04 -10.43 -2.48
C VAL A 45 0.50 -11.66 -1.78
N MET A 46 1.19 -12.54 -2.52
CA MET A 46 1.75 -13.78 -1.98
C MET A 46 3.19 -13.63 -1.47
N ARG A 47 3.73 -12.40 -1.46
CA ARG A 47 5.14 -12.14 -1.11
C ARG A 47 5.52 -12.67 0.27
N PHE A 48 4.61 -12.62 1.24
CA PHE A 48 4.83 -13.14 2.60
C PHE A 48 5.11 -14.65 2.64
N VAL A 49 4.71 -15.40 1.62
CA VAL A 49 4.97 -16.85 1.52
C VAL A 49 6.42 -17.13 1.16
N THR A 50 7.06 -16.25 0.40
CA THR A 50 8.44 -16.43 -0.09
C THR A 50 9.46 -15.54 0.62
N ASP A 51 9.04 -14.43 1.21
CA ASP A 51 9.88 -13.46 1.90
C ASP A 51 9.32 -13.19 3.31
N LEU A 52 9.88 -13.88 4.31
CA LEU A 52 9.43 -13.81 5.70
C LEU A 52 9.63 -12.43 6.36
N ARG A 53 10.35 -11.51 5.70
CA ARG A 53 10.45 -10.11 6.15
C ARG A 53 9.17 -9.32 5.87
N VAL A 54 8.31 -9.83 4.98
CA VAL A 54 7.01 -9.23 4.66
C VAL A 54 5.94 -9.89 5.51
N PRO A 55 5.26 -9.15 6.41
CA PRO A 55 4.15 -9.69 7.19
C PRO A 55 3.00 -10.18 6.30
N PHE A 56 2.26 -11.18 6.77
CA PHE A 56 1.05 -11.67 6.09
C PHE A 56 -0.13 -10.69 6.20
N ASP A 57 -0.07 -9.77 7.18
CA ASP A 57 -1.10 -8.77 7.43
C ASP A 57 -0.75 -7.40 6.81
N ASN A 58 -1.74 -6.53 6.72
CA ASN A 58 -1.59 -5.16 6.23
C ASN A 58 -1.47 -4.13 7.37
N ASN A 59 -1.30 -4.56 8.63
CA ASN A 59 -1.40 -3.68 9.80
C ASN A 59 -0.39 -2.53 9.75
N GLN A 60 0.81 -2.79 9.24
CA GLN A 60 1.84 -1.75 9.10
C GLN A 60 1.43 -0.67 8.11
N ALA A 61 0.87 -1.06 6.95
CA ALA A 61 0.39 -0.12 5.94
C ALA A 61 -0.78 0.73 6.48
N GLU A 62 -1.71 0.11 7.20
CA GLU A 62 -2.82 0.82 7.83
C GLU A 62 -2.34 1.81 8.90
N ARG A 63 -1.39 1.41 9.77
CA ARG A 63 -0.79 2.31 10.76
C ARG A 63 -0.08 3.50 10.10
N ASP A 64 0.60 3.28 8.99
CA ASP A 64 1.29 4.35 8.26
C ASP A 64 0.31 5.36 7.66
N LEU A 65 -0.84 4.90 7.15
CA LEU A 65 -1.92 5.74 6.59
C LEU A 65 -2.80 6.41 7.64
N ARG A 66 -2.87 5.85 8.86
CA ARG A 66 -3.72 6.36 9.93
C ARG A 66 -3.36 7.78 10.34
N MET A 67 -2.07 8.09 10.44
CA MET A 67 -1.59 9.40 10.86
C MET A 67 -1.93 10.53 9.86
N PRO A 68 -1.71 10.37 8.54
CA PRO A 68 -2.25 11.29 7.54
C PRO A 68 -3.76 11.50 7.65
N LYS A 69 -4.53 10.42 7.85
CA LYS A 69 -5.99 10.52 7.95
C LYS A 69 -6.44 11.24 9.22
N LEU A 70 -5.78 10.98 10.35
CA LEU A 70 -6.00 11.70 11.60
C LEU A 70 -5.64 13.18 11.45
N LYS A 71 -4.53 13.52 10.77
CA LYS A 71 -4.16 14.90 10.49
C LYS A 71 -5.25 15.62 9.71
N GLN A 72 -5.79 14.97 8.67
CA GLN A 72 -6.89 15.48 7.88
C GLN A 72 -8.19 15.66 8.69
N LYS A 73 -8.55 14.69 9.53
CA LYS A 73 -9.85 14.64 10.22
C LYS A 73 -9.90 15.51 11.48
N VAL A 74 -8.85 15.51 12.30
CA VAL A 74 -8.91 16.04 13.68
C VAL A 74 -7.79 17.03 14.04
N SER A 75 -6.63 17.00 13.38
CA SER A 75 -5.49 17.87 13.73
C SER A 75 -5.35 19.07 12.78
N GLY A 76 -6.46 19.76 12.51
CA GLY A 76 -6.47 21.01 11.74
C GLY A 76 -6.25 20.89 10.23
N CYS A 77 -6.27 19.67 9.68
CA CYS A 77 -6.07 19.35 8.26
C CYS A 77 -4.71 19.83 7.70
N PHE A 78 -4.47 19.55 6.42
CA PHE A 78 -3.38 20.14 5.66
C PHE A 78 -3.89 21.44 5.02
N ARG A 79 -3.17 22.54 5.26
CA ARG A 79 -3.55 23.86 4.73
C ARG A 79 -2.93 24.15 3.36
N SER A 80 -1.94 23.38 2.96
CA SER A 80 -1.32 23.46 1.64
C SER A 80 -0.80 22.08 1.17
N PRO A 81 -0.65 21.86 -0.14
CA PRO A 81 -0.02 20.66 -0.69
C PRO A 81 1.41 20.46 -0.18
N GLU A 82 2.18 21.54 -0.01
CA GLU A 82 3.57 21.50 0.45
C GLU A 82 3.65 20.98 1.88
N GLY A 83 2.73 21.42 2.76
CA GLY A 83 2.66 20.92 4.13
C GLY A 83 2.29 19.43 4.20
N ALA A 84 1.42 18.97 3.28
CA ALA A 84 1.11 17.55 3.15
C ALA A 84 2.31 16.74 2.63
N ALA A 85 3.05 17.27 1.66
CA ALA A 85 4.26 16.66 1.13
C ALA A 85 5.35 16.55 2.22
N ALA A 86 5.62 17.63 2.96
CA ALA A 86 6.58 17.62 4.07
C ALA A 86 6.22 16.58 5.13
N PHE A 87 4.94 16.49 5.50
CA PHE A 87 4.45 15.46 6.42
C PHE A 87 4.68 14.05 5.87
N ALA A 88 4.36 13.82 4.59
CA ALA A 88 4.57 12.53 3.94
C ALA A 88 6.06 12.15 3.88
N THR A 89 6.95 13.11 3.59
CA THR A 89 8.41 12.90 3.57
C THR A 89 8.95 12.44 4.91
N VAL A 90 8.61 13.14 6.00
CA VAL A 90 9.07 12.74 7.34
C VAL A 90 8.55 11.35 7.71
N ARG A 91 7.28 11.07 7.42
CA ARG A 91 6.67 9.77 7.75
C ARG A 91 7.22 8.63 6.89
N SER A 92 7.45 8.85 5.60
CA SER A 92 8.03 7.84 4.71
C SER A 92 9.47 7.52 5.09
N TYR A 93 10.26 8.53 5.44
CA TYR A 93 11.62 8.36 5.95
C TYR A 93 11.65 7.46 7.20
N LEU A 94 10.87 7.80 8.23
CA LEU A 94 10.80 7.02 9.47
C LEU A 94 10.27 5.60 9.26
N SER A 95 9.22 5.43 8.43
CA SER A 95 8.70 4.09 8.09
C SER A 95 9.76 3.24 7.39
N THR A 96 10.58 3.84 6.52
CA THR A 96 11.64 3.13 5.78
C THR A 96 12.78 2.71 6.69
N LEU A 97 13.27 3.61 7.56
CA LEU A 97 14.30 3.26 8.55
C LEU A 97 13.85 2.09 9.44
N ARG A 98 12.59 2.13 9.90
CA ARG A 98 12.02 1.06 10.73
C ARG A 98 11.94 -0.27 9.98
N LYS A 99 11.60 -0.27 8.68
CA LYS A 99 11.60 -1.47 7.83
C LYS A 99 13.01 -2.05 7.64
N GLN A 100 14.03 -1.21 7.73
CA GLN A 100 15.44 -1.60 7.66
C GLN A 100 16.04 -1.92 9.04
N SER A 101 15.19 -2.08 10.06
CA SER A 101 15.61 -2.39 11.44
C SER A 101 16.54 -1.34 12.06
N ILE A 102 16.47 -0.09 11.59
CA ILE A 102 17.22 1.04 12.16
C ILE A 102 16.42 1.64 13.32
N ASP A 103 17.09 1.84 14.46
CA ASP A 103 16.49 2.54 15.61
C ASP A 103 16.25 4.02 15.27
N LEU A 104 15.01 4.46 15.46
CA LEU A 104 14.56 5.80 15.10
C LEU A 104 15.13 6.87 16.02
N TYR A 105 15.41 6.56 17.29
CA TYR A 105 15.94 7.55 18.21
C TYR A 105 17.32 8.07 17.79
N PRO A 106 18.36 7.22 17.62
CA PRO A 106 19.66 7.68 17.16
C PRO A 106 19.57 8.26 15.74
N ALA A 107 18.71 7.73 14.87
CA ALA A 107 18.52 8.29 13.53
C ALA A 107 17.99 9.73 13.55
N LEU A 108 17.03 10.03 14.43
CA LEU A 108 16.54 11.39 14.63
C LEU A 108 17.63 12.31 15.19
N VAL A 109 18.41 11.83 16.17
CA VAL A 109 19.54 12.60 16.73
C VAL A 109 20.55 12.96 15.64
N MET A 110 20.94 12.01 14.80
CA MET A 110 21.87 12.24 13.69
C MET A 110 21.28 13.20 12.64
N THR A 111 19.98 13.05 12.33
CA THR A 111 19.27 13.95 11.41
C THR A 111 19.30 15.40 11.91
N PHE A 112 19.03 15.65 13.20
CA PHE A 112 19.11 16.99 13.78
C PHE A 112 20.54 17.55 13.87
N ARG A 113 21.57 16.69 13.82
CA ARG A 113 22.98 17.09 13.71
C ARG A 113 23.43 17.33 12.26
N GLY A 114 22.51 17.28 11.29
CA GLY A 114 22.83 17.46 9.86
C GLY A 114 23.46 16.24 9.19
N GLN A 115 23.40 15.07 9.84
CA GLN A 115 23.94 13.80 9.33
C GLN A 115 22.82 12.76 9.21
N PRO A 116 21.77 12.98 8.40
CA PRO A 116 20.65 12.06 8.33
C PRO A 116 21.09 10.69 7.80
N PRO A 117 20.82 9.58 8.52
CA PRO A 117 21.09 8.25 7.98
C PRO A 117 20.22 8.02 6.75
N MET A 118 20.85 7.64 5.65
CA MET A 118 20.16 7.40 4.39
C MET A 118 19.61 5.97 4.35
N PRO A 119 18.30 5.79 4.10
CA PRO A 119 17.76 4.46 3.89
C PRO A 119 18.34 3.86 2.61
N HIS A 120 18.64 2.56 2.65
CA HIS A 120 19.09 1.83 1.46
C HIS A 120 17.97 1.75 0.44
N LEU A 121 18.28 1.97 -0.84
CA LEU A 121 17.34 1.70 -1.92
C LEU A 121 17.25 0.19 -2.15
N PRO A 122 16.04 -0.36 -2.39
CA PRO A 122 15.84 -1.78 -2.63
C PRO A 122 16.46 -2.27 -3.94
#